data_AF-A0A257SPD2-F1
#
_entry.id   AF-A0A257SPD2-F1
#
_cell.length_a   1.000
_cell.length_b   1.000
_cell.length_c   1.000
_cell.angle_alpha   90.00
_cell.angle_beta   90.00
_cell.angle_gamma   90.00
#
_symmetry.space_group_name_H-M   'P 1'
#
loop_
_entity.id
_entity.type
_entity.pdbx_description
1 polymer ?
#
loop_
_entity_poly.entity_id
_entity_poly.type
_entity_poly.pdbx_seq_one_letter_code
_entity_poly.pdbx_strand_id
1 'polypeptide(L)'
;MPRFLLSNDDGYLAPGLAALAEAIRPLGDLEVLAPEQDRSGASNSLTLDRPLRMRTGLNGFHYLVGGTPTDCVHLAVTGIFAETPDMVVSGINRGANMGDDVLYSGTVAAATEGRFLGLPAIAVSLAGRDCTHFSTA
;
A
#
# COMPACT_ATOMS: atom_id res chain seq x y z
N MET A 1 -13.62 -1.18 16.05
CA MET A 1 -13.55 -2.23 15.01
C MET A 1 -12.08 -2.42 14.66
N PRO A 2 -11.64 -3.50 13.99
CA PRO A 2 -10.27 -3.57 13.51
C PRO A 2 -10.00 -2.43 12.53
N ARG A 3 -8.81 -1.84 12.57
CA ARG A 3 -8.38 -0.74 11.71
C ARG A 3 -7.32 -1.23 10.72
N PHE A 4 -7.62 -1.09 9.44
CA PHE A 4 -6.75 -1.50 8.34
C PHE A 4 -6.05 -0.30 7.72
N LEU A 5 -4.77 -0.48 7.42
CA LEU A 5 -4.02 0.39 6.53
C LEU A 5 -3.87 -0.28 5.17
N LEU A 6 -4.29 0.41 4.11
CA LEU A 6 -4.06 -0.02 2.73
C LEU A 6 -2.99 0.83 2.05
N SER A 7 -2.10 0.17 1.32
CA SER A 7 -1.10 0.80 0.46
C SER A 7 -0.88 -0.02 -0.82
N ASN A 8 -0.02 0.46 -1.71
CA ASN A 8 0.44 -0.26 -2.90
C ASN A 8 1.69 0.42 -3.49
N ASP A 9 2.19 -0.10 -4.60
CA ASP A 9 3.22 0.51 -5.45
C ASP A 9 2.73 1.03 -6.80
N ASP A 10 1.55 0.61 -7.28
CA ASP A 10 0.95 1.16 -8.50
C ASP A 10 0.43 2.62 -8.35
N GLY A 11 0.33 3.12 -7.11
CA GLY A 11 -0.11 4.48 -6.76
C GLY A 11 -1.59 4.59 -6.36
N TYR A 12 -1.96 5.75 -5.79
CA TYR A 12 -3.27 5.96 -5.14
C TYR A 12 -4.50 5.92 -6.06
N LEU A 13 -4.30 6.04 -7.38
CA LEU A 13 -5.37 5.92 -8.39
C LEU A 13 -5.45 4.53 -9.02
N ALA A 14 -4.64 3.57 -8.55
CA ALA A 14 -4.60 2.24 -9.15
C ALA A 14 -5.94 1.51 -8.97
N PRO A 15 -6.44 0.84 -10.03
CA PRO A 15 -7.70 0.10 -9.96
C PRO A 15 -7.63 -1.07 -8.95
N GLY A 16 -6.47 -1.70 -8.79
CA GLY A 16 -6.27 -2.76 -7.81
C GLY A 16 -6.36 -2.28 -6.36
N LEU A 17 -5.88 -1.07 -6.06
CA LEU A 17 -6.02 -0.45 -4.74
C LEU A 17 -7.48 -0.08 -4.44
N ALA A 18 -8.17 0.49 -5.44
CA ALA A 18 -9.59 0.81 -5.31
C ALA A 18 -10.44 -0.43 -5.07
N ALA A 19 -10.20 -1.52 -5.82
CA ALA A 19 -10.90 -2.78 -5.63
C ALA A 19 -10.65 -3.39 -4.24
N LEU A 20 -9.40 -3.35 -3.77
CA LEU A 20 -9.04 -3.86 -2.45
C LEU A 20 -9.68 -3.04 -1.32
N ALA A 21 -9.71 -1.70 -1.46
CA ALA A 21 -10.38 -0.83 -0.51
C ALA A 21 -11.87 -1.17 -0.39
N GLU A 22 -12.58 -1.33 -1.50
CA GLU A 22 -13.99 -1.72 -1.49
C GLU A 22 -14.23 -3.09 -0.82
N ALA A 23 -13.32 -4.05 -1.00
CA ALA A 23 -13.41 -5.37 -0.35
C ALA A 23 -13.16 -5.31 1.17
N ILE A 24 -12.30 -4.40 1.64
CA ILE A 24 -11.91 -4.31 3.06
C ILE A 24 -12.84 -3.40 3.88
N ARG A 25 -13.43 -2.36 3.27
CA ARG A 25 -14.35 -1.42 3.95
C ARG A 25 -15.41 -2.08 4.85
N PRO A 26 -16.06 -3.20 4.48
CA PRO A 26 -17.07 -3.83 5.34
C PRO A 26 -16.49 -4.54 6.57
N LEU A 27 -15.18 -4.77 6.63
CA LEU A 27 -14.52 -5.54 7.68
C LEU A 27 -14.10 -4.68 8.89
N GLY A 28 -13.97 -3.37 8.72
CA GLY A 28 -13.55 -2.45 9.77
C GLY A 28 -13.20 -1.06 9.26
N ASP A 29 -12.52 -0.29 10.11
CA ASP A 29 -12.09 1.06 9.79
C ASP A 29 -10.94 1.00 8.78
N LEU A 30 -10.94 1.89 7.78
CA LEU A 30 -9.99 1.84 6.67
C LEU A 30 -9.31 3.19 6.46
N GLU A 31 -7.99 3.18 6.55
CA GLU A 31 -7.13 4.25 6.04
C GLU A 31 -6.39 3.79 4.79
N VAL A 32 -6.32 4.66 3.78
CA VAL A 32 -5.56 4.38 2.54
C VAL A 32 -4.47 5.43 2.40
N LEU A 33 -3.21 5.00 2.37
CA LEU A 33 -2.05 5.85 2.08
C LEU A 33 -1.14 5.18 1.06
N ALA A 34 -1.02 5.78 -0.12
CA ALA A 34 -0.27 5.24 -1.25
C ALA A 34 0.65 6.29 -1.90
N PRO A 35 1.60 5.90 -2.76
CA PRO A 35 2.38 6.84 -3.55
C PRO A 35 1.50 7.66 -4.52
N GLU A 36 1.94 8.88 -4.86
CA GLU A 36 1.28 9.70 -5.89
C GLU A 36 1.29 9.04 -7.28
N GLN A 37 2.36 8.32 -7.59
CA GLN A 37 2.65 7.75 -8.90
C GLN A 37 3.13 6.31 -8.75
N ASP A 38 3.15 5.58 -9.86
CA ASP A 38 3.73 4.23 -9.92
C ASP A 38 5.18 4.23 -9.43
N ARG A 39 5.45 3.33 -8.48
CA ARG A 39 6.73 3.06 -7.82
C ARG A 39 7.10 1.59 -7.88
N SER A 40 6.66 0.88 -8.92
CA SER A 40 7.07 -0.50 -9.21
C SER A 40 8.61 -0.60 -9.18
N GLY A 41 9.13 -1.59 -8.45
CA GLY A 41 10.58 -1.78 -8.29
C GLY A 41 11.25 -0.88 -7.24
N ALA A 42 10.49 -0.10 -6.47
CA ALA A 42 11.06 0.74 -5.41
C ALA A 42 11.68 -0.06 -4.24
N SER A 43 11.35 -1.36 -4.09
CA SER A 43 11.78 -2.20 -2.97
C SER A 43 11.55 -1.49 -1.61
N ASN A 44 12.34 -1.82 -0.60
CA ASN A 44 12.28 -1.23 0.75
C ASN A 44 12.95 0.15 0.84
N SER A 45 12.87 0.98 -0.21
CA SER A 45 13.48 2.32 -0.18
C SER A 45 12.68 3.27 0.72
N LEU A 46 13.40 4.07 1.52
CA LEU A 46 12.83 5.05 2.43
C LEU A 46 13.44 6.42 2.13
N THR A 47 12.60 7.45 2.00
CA THR A 47 13.03 8.80 1.68
C THR A 47 13.54 9.51 2.95
N LEU A 48 14.85 9.76 3.00
CA LEU A 48 15.52 10.36 4.16
C LEU A 48 16.18 11.72 3.86
N ASP A 49 16.28 12.09 2.59
CA ASP A 49 17.01 13.27 2.10
C ASP A 49 16.12 14.50 1.89
N ARG A 50 14.79 14.33 1.96
CA ARG A 50 13.81 15.40 1.74
C ARG A 50 12.50 15.16 2.50
N PRO A 51 11.74 16.22 2.82
CA PRO A 51 10.44 16.06 3.45
C PRO A 51 9.39 15.51 2.47
N LEU A 52 8.52 14.64 2.99
CA LEU A 52 7.35 14.13 2.27
C LEU A 52 6.09 14.92 2.65
N ARG A 53 5.13 15.00 1.73
CA ARG A 53 3.85 15.68 1.97
C ARG A 53 2.69 14.75 1.66
N MET A 54 1.79 14.61 2.62
CA MET A 54 0.52 13.92 2.42
C MET A 54 -0.51 14.86 1.81
N ARG A 55 -1.28 14.36 0.86
CA ARG A 55 -2.43 15.02 0.24
C ARG A 55 -3.59 14.04 0.17
N THR A 56 -4.80 14.55 -0.04
CA THR A 56 -6.00 13.72 -0.24
C THR A 56 -6.45 13.86 -1.69
N GLY A 57 -6.65 12.72 -2.35
CA GLY A 57 -7.18 12.63 -3.71
C GLY A 57 -8.68 12.89 -3.75
N LEU A 58 -9.22 13.12 -4.95
CA LEU A 58 -10.67 13.29 -5.16
C LEU A 58 -11.46 12.02 -4.84
N ASN A 59 -10.81 10.85 -4.87
CA ASN A 59 -11.37 9.57 -4.44
C ASN A 59 -11.38 9.39 -2.90
N GLY A 60 -10.90 10.38 -2.15
CA GLY A 60 -10.82 10.34 -0.69
C GLY A 60 -9.60 9.61 -0.12
N PHE A 61 -8.76 8.99 -0.97
CA PHE A 61 -7.54 8.32 -0.50
C PHE A 61 -6.44 9.32 -0.21
N HIS A 62 -5.63 9.03 0.81
CA HIS A 62 -4.42 9.79 1.07
C HIS A 62 -3.28 9.29 0.19
N TYR A 63 -2.40 10.22 -0.18
CA TYR A 63 -1.21 9.90 -0.95
C TYR A 63 -0.01 10.74 -0.57
N LEU A 64 1.19 10.17 -0.70
CA LEU A 64 2.45 10.87 -0.47
C LEU A 64 3.04 11.38 -1.79
N VAL A 65 3.24 12.69 -1.86
CA VAL A 65 3.94 13.34 -2.98
C VAL A 65 5.42 12.99 -2.88
N GLY A 66 5.93 12.29 -3.90
CA GLY A 66 7.35 11.93 -3.99
C GLY A 66 7.81 10.81 -3.04
N GLY A 67 6.88 10.17 -2.32
CA GLY A 67 7.17 9.04 -1.42
C GLY A 67 7.20 7.68 -2.12
N THR A 68 7.68 6.68 -1.39
CA THR A 68 7.69 5.25 -1.76
C THR A 68 6.55 4.49 -1.04
N PRO A 69 6.28 3.23 -1.42
CA PRO A 69 5.32 2.38 -0.69
C PRO A 69 5.71 2.19 0.78
N THR A 70 7.01 1.99 1.03
CA THR A 70 7.59 1.89 2.39
C THR A 70 7.39 3.18 3.17
N ASP A 71 7.62 4.35 2.57
CA ASP A 71 7.36 5.65 3.23
C ASP A 71 5.90 5.77 3.66
N CYS A 72 4.97 5.32 2.82
CA CYS A 72 3.54 5.35 3.10
C CYS A 72 3.22 4.52 4.35
N VAL A 73 3.71 3.28 4.43
CA VAL A 73 3.47 2.42 5.59
C VAL A 73 4.19 2.93 6.84
N HIS A 74 5.46 3.33 6.70
CA HIS A 74 6.25 3.83 7.81
C HIS A 74 5.58 5.04 8.47
N LEU A 75 5.19 6.05 7.69
CA LEU A 75 4.53 7.25 8.21
C LEU A 75 3.13 6.96 8.75
N ALA A 76 2.36 6.09 8.09
CA ALA A 76 1.06 5.66 8.57
C ALA A 76 1.11 5.05 9.98
N VAL A 77 2.07 4.16 10.23
CA VAL A 77 2.19 3.44 11.50
C VAL A 77 2.87 4.31 12.57
N THR A 78 3.78 5.20 12.20
CA THR A 78 4.56 6.01 13.16
C THR A 78 3.91 7.34 13.56
N GLY A 79 2.72 7.66 13.04
CA GLY A 79 1.88 8.73 13.61
C GLY A 79 1.42 9.83 12.66
N ILE A 80 1.39 9.60 11.35
CA ILE A 80 0.72 10.55 10.43
C ILE A 80 -0.81 10.55 10.62
N PHE A 81 -1.37 9.42 11.07
CA PHE A 81 -2.77 9.27 11.44
C PHE A 81 -2.95 9.35 12.95
N ALA A 82 -4.16 9.75 13.38
CA ALA A 82 -4.48 9.90 14.80
C ALA A 82 -4.51 8.56 15.55
N GLU A 83 -4.91 7.49 14.86
CA GLU A 83 -4.94 6.13 15.40
C GLU A 83 -4.01 5.23 14.59
N THR A 84 -3.27 4.38 15.29
CA THR A 84 -2.39 3.38 14.68
C THR A 84 -3.24 2.25 14.08
N PRO A 85 -2.94 1.77 12.86
CA PRO A 85 -3.62 0.62 12.29
C PRO A 85 -3.29 -0.67 13.03
N ASP A 86 -4.22 -1.62 13.04
CA ASP A 86 -4.04 -2.96 13.59
C ASP A 86 -3.36 -3.91 12.58
N MET A 87 -3.45 -3.59 11.27
CA MET A 87 -2.96 -4.45 10.19
C MET A 87 -2.63 -3.63 8.94
N VAL A 88 -1.64 -4.09 8.17
CA VAL A 88 -1.29 -3.53 6.85
C VAL A 88 -1.70 -4.49 5.74
N VAL A 89 -2.35 -3.98 4.69
CA VAL A 89 -2.62 -4.73 3.45
C VAL A 89 -2.09 -3.93 2.26
N SER A 90 -1.19 -4.54 1.48
CA SER A 90 -0.57 -3.90 0.33
C SER A 90 -1.04 -4.56 -0.97
N GLY A 91 -1.59 -3.78 -1.90
CA GLY A 91 -2.06 -4.27 -3.20
C GLY A 91 -3.39 -3.64 -3.64
N ILE A 92 -4.15 -4.29 -4.54
CA ILE A 92 -3.76 -5.48 -5.31
C ILE A 92 -2.80 -5.06 -6.42
N ASN A 93 -1.59 -5.61 -6.44
CA ASN A 93 -0.61 -5.30 -7.47
C ASN A 93 -1.02 -5.84 -8.84
N ARG A 94 -0.73 -5.08 -9.90
CA ARG A 94 -0.87 -5.55 -11.28
C ARG A 94 0.33 -6.39 -11.71
N GLY A 95 0.27 -7.69 -11.48
CA GLY A 95 1.30 -8.65 -11.84
C GLY A 95 1.77 -9.45 -10.65
N ALA A 96 2.31 -10.64 -10.93
CA ALA A 96 2.79 -11.54 -9.89
C ALA A 96 4.06 -11.00 -9.22
N ASN A 97 4.17 -11.19 -7.91
CA ASN A 97 5.41 -11.04 -7.15
C ASN A 97 5.76 -12.42 -6.57
N MET A 98 6.46 -13.26 -7.34
CA MET A 98 6.78 -14.65 -6.96
C MET A 98 8.28 -14.91 -7.05
N GLY A 99 8.81 -15.74 -6.15
CA GLY A 99 10.24 -16.04 -6.12
C GLY A 99 11.09 -14.78 -5.90
N ASP A 100 12.04 -14.52 -6.79
CA ASP A 100 13.00 -13.42 -6.64
C ASP A 100 12.38 -12.03 -6.83
N ASP A 101 11.21 -11.93 -7.50
CA ASP A 101 10.49 -10.67 -7.71
C ASP A 101 10.15 -9.97 -6.38
N VAL A 102 9.95 -10.77 -5.33
CA VAL A 102 9.63 -10.34 -3.96
C VAL A 102 10.69 -9.38 -3.39
N LEU A 103 11.96 -9.50 -3.82
CA LEU A 103 13.05 -8.64 -3.33
C LEU A 103 12.95 -7.19 -3.85
N TYR A 104 12.35 -7.01 -5.03
CA TYR A 104 12.26 -5.72 -5.71
C TYR A 104 10.84 -5.12 -5.63
N SER A 105 9.85 -5.94 -5.28
CA SER A 105 8.44 -5.57 -5.19
C SER A 105 8.19 -4.47 -4.16
N GLY A 106 7.61 -3.35 -4.61
CA GLY A 106 7.14 -2.30 -3.72
C GLY A 106 5.90 -2.75 -2.93
N THR A 107 5.05 -3.59 -3.53
CA THR A 107 3.89 -4.20 -2.86
C THR A 107 4.34 -5.00 -1.63
N VAL A 108 5.32 -5.90 -1.81
CA VAL A 108 5.85 -6.72 -0.72
C VAL A 108 6.61 -5.85 0.29
N ALA A 109 7.39 -4.88 -0.18
CA ALA A 109 8.13 -3.97 0.68
C ALA A 109 7.22 -3.24 1.67
N ALA A 110 6.09 -2.69 1.20
CA ALA A 110 5.11 -2.04 2.05
C ALA A 110 4.54 -2.98 3.14
N ALA A 111 4.18 -4.22 2.79
CA ALA A 111 3.72 -5.19 3.80
C ALA A 111 4.86 -5.58 4.78
N THR A 112 6.08 -5.71 4.27
CA THR A 112 7.27 -6.05 5.06
C THR A 112 7.58 -4.96 6.09
N GLU A 113 7.43 -3.69 5.72
CA GLU A 113 7.59 -2.57 6.64
C GLU A 113 6.58 -2.63 7.79
N GLY A 114 5.30 -2.89 7.49
CA GLY A 114 4.28 -3.09 8.52
C GLY A 114 4.64 -4.23 9.47
N ARG A 115 5.19 -5.33 8.93
CA ARG A 115 5.70 -6.45 9.73
C ARG A 115 6.88 -6.05 10.60
N PHE A 116 7.83 -5.25 10.11
CA PHE A 116 8.98 -4.80 10.91
C PHE A 116 8.56 -3.88 12.05
N LEU A 117 7.50 -3.10 11.86
CA LEU A 117 6.90 -2.25 12.90
C LEU A 117 5.97 -3.03 13.86
N GLY A 118 5.91 -4.36 13.73
CA GLY A 118 5.22 -5.25 14.67
C GLY A 118 3.77 -5.56 14.34
N LEU A 119 3.27 -5.14 13.18
CA LEU A 119 1.90 -5.39 12.75
C LEU A 119 1.78 -6.66 11.92
N PRO A 120 0.62 -7.37 11.95
CA PRO A 120 0.29 -8.32 10.90
C PRO A 120 0.22 -7.59 9.55
N ALA A 121 0.70 -8.25 8.49
CA ALA A 121 0.73 -7.66 7.17
C ALA A 121 0.49 -8.69 6.05
N ILE A 122 -0.17 -8.25 4.99
CA ILE A 122 -0.43 -9.05 3.78
C ILE A 122 -0.03 -8.23 2.55
N ALA A 123 0.64 -8.87 1.59
CA ALA A 123 0.80 -8.36 0.23
C ALA A 123 -0.07 -9.20 -0.74
N VAL A 124 -0.83 -8.53 -1.59
CA VAL A 124 -1.74 -9.17 -2.56
C VAL A 124 -1.34 -8.75 -3.97
N SER A 125 -1.23 -9.72 -4.87
CA SER A 125 -0.78 -9.51 -6.25
C SER A 125 -1.62 -10.35 -7.19
N LEU A 126 -2.19 -9.75 -8.23
CA LEU A 126 -2.98 -10.47 -9.22
C LEU A 126 -2.04 -11.09 -10.26
N ALA A 127 -1.97 -12.42 -10.28
CA ALA A 127 -1.21 -13.14 -11.29
C ALA A 127 -2.01 -13.23 -12.59
N GLY A 128 -1.44 -12.74 -13.69
CA GLY A 128 -2.06 -12.83 -15.01
C GLY A 128 -1.40 -11.92 -16.03
N ARG A 129 -1.61 -12.21 -17.32
CA ARG A 129 -1.03 -11.41 -18.41
C ARG A 129 -1.70 -10.03 -18.53
N ASP A 130 -3.02 -10.01 -18.40
CA ASP A 130 -3.82 -8.79 -18.60
C ASP A 130 -4.27 -8.14 -17.28
N CYS A 131 -4.29 -8.90 -16.18
CA CYS A 131 -4.63 -8.46 -14.82
C CYS A 131 -5.93 -7.63 -14.75
N THR A 132 -7.04 -8.20 -15.22
CA THR A 132 -8.33 -7.50 -15.37
C THR A 132 -9.33 -7.79 -14.24
N HIS A 133 -9.07 -8.77 -13.39
CA HIS A 133 -10.05 -9.35 -12.46
C HIS A 133 -9.80 -8.96 -10.99
N PHE A 134 -9.45 -7.71 -10.70
CA PHE A 134 -9.15 -7.24 -9.34
C PHE A 134 -10.30 -7.44 -8.33
N SER A 135 -11.56 -7.35 -8.78
CA SER A 135 -12.73 -7.51 -7.91
C SER A 135 -12.97 -8.95 -7.42
N THR A 136 -12.33 -9.93 -8.06
CA THR A 136 -12.44 -11.36 -7.72
C THR A 136 -11.08 -11.99 -7.48
N ALA A 137 -10.06 -11.16 -7.23
CA ALA A 137 -8.69 -11.60 -6.96
C ALA A 137 -8.57 -12.29 -5.59
#